data_AF-A0A6L6BQD5-F1
#
_entry.id   AF-A0A6L6BQD5-F1
#
_cell.length_a   1.000
_cell.length_b   1.000
_cell.length_c   1.000
_cell.angle_alpha   90.00
_cell.angle_beta   90.00
_cell.angle_gamma   90.00
#
_symmetry.space_group_name_H-M   'P 1'
#
loop_
_entity.id
_entity.type
_entity.pdbx_description
1 polymer ?
#
loop_
_entity_poly.entity_id
_entity_poly.type
_entity_poly.pdbx_seq_one_letter_code
_entity_poly.pdbx_strand_id
1 'polypeptide(L)'
;ESLNQVHARVTAACEDLAVQLSGRIAVVVTHVSPIKSAMAWALGVDVGVGWKSHLDTASITRIGVTPRGPVLRSFNETARESTG
;
A
#
# COMPACT_ATOMS: atom_id res chain seq x y z
N GLU A 1 -9.21 4.63 15.90
CA GLU A 1 -8.16 5.56 15.43
C GLU A 1 -8.70 6.40 14.27
N SER A 2 -8.21 7.62 14.09
CA SER A 2 -8.54 8.44 12.92
C SER A 2 -7.74 8.01 11.69
N LEU A 3 -8.18 8.39 10.49
CA LEU A 3 -7.48 8.06 9.24
C LEU A 3 -6.03 8.61 9.26
N ASN A 4 -5.82 9.80 9.80
CA ASN A 4 -4.50 10.40 9.92
C ASN A 4 -3.60 9.66 10.91
N GLN A 5 -4.16 9.13 12.01
CA GLN A 5 -3.41 8.30 12.96
C GLN A 5 -2.97 6.97 12.31
N VAL A 6 -3.86 6.34 11.53
CA VAL A 6 -3.52 5.13 10.76
C VAL A 6 -2.41 5.46 9.77
N HIS A 7 -2.57 6.55 9.02
CA HIS A 7 -1.62 6.96 8.00
C HIS A 7 -0.23 7.19 8.56
N ALA A 8 -0.11 7.97 9.64
CA ALA A 8 1.18 8.24 10.27
C ALA A 8 1.88 6.95 10.72
N ARG A 9 1.14 6.04 11.36
CA ARG A 9 1.67 4.75 11.81
C ARG A 9 2.11 3.85 10.64
N VAL A 10 1.32 3.81 9.58
CA VAL A 10 1.60 2.98 8.41
C VAL A 10 2.79 3.52 7.61
N THR A 11 2.88 4.84 7.45
CA THR A 11 4.04 5.48 6.81
C THR A 11 5.33 5.13 7.53
N ALA A 12 5.37 5.27 8.86
CA ALA A 12 6.53 4.89 9.66
C ALA A 12 6.88 3.39 9.50
N ALA A 13 5.88 2.51 9.55
CA ALA A 13 6.10 1.07 9.35
C ALA A 13 6.61 0.73 7.93
N CYS A 14 6.14 1.45 6.91
CA CYS A 14 6.61 1.29 5.53
C CYS A 14 8.05 1.76 5.35
N GLU A 15 8.43 2.88 5.98
CA GLU A 15 9.81 3.39 5.98
C GLU A 15 10.76 2.41 6.67
N ASP A 16 10.40 1.92 7.85
CA ASP A 16 11.18 0.91 8.58
C ASP A 16 11.34 -0.37 7.76
N LEU A 17 10.24 -0.86 7.16
CA LEU A 17 10.26 -2.07 6.34
C LEU A 17 11.10 -1.89 5.07
N ALA A 18 11.04 -0.71 4.44
CA ALA A 18 11.84 -0.39 3.26
C ALA A 18 13.35 -0.51 3.53
N VAL A 19 13.80 -0.04 4.71
CA VAL A 19 15.20 -0.18 5.15
C VAL A 19 15.55 -1.65 5.40
N GLN A 20 14.68 -2.38 6.12
CA GLN A 20 14.93 -3.77 6.50
C GLN A 20 14.97 -4.74 5.31
N LEU A 21 14.18 -4.48 4.27
CA LEU A 21 14.08 -5.39 3.13
C LEU A 21 15.34 -5.45 2.29
N SER A 22 16.07 -4.34 2.11
CA SER A 22 17.34 -4.31 1.38
C SER A 22 17.29 -5.06 0.03
N GLY A 23 16.23 -4.81 -0.77
CA GLY A 23 16.00 -5.47 -2.06
C GLY A 23 15.24 -6.80 -2.02
N ARG A 24 14.86 -7.28 -0.83
CA ARG A 24 13.99 -8.45 -0.65
C ARG A 24 12.51 -8.07 -0.72
N ILE A 25 11.66 -9.09 -0.78
CA ILE A 25 10.20 -8.94 -0.83
C ILE A 25 9.59 -9.35 0.51
N ALA A 26 8.68 -8.52 1.04
CA ALA A 26 7.77 -8.90 2.12
C ALA A 26 6.34 -9.02 1.58
N VAL A 27 5.56 -9.88 2.24
CA VAL A 27 4.11 -9.94 2.09
C VAL A 27 3.50 -9.47 3.41
N VAL A 28 2.69 -8.42 3.36
CA VAL A 28 1.99 -7.87 4.53
C VAL A 28 0.51 -8.10 4.34
N VAL A 29 -0.10 -8.84 5.26
CA VAL A 29 -1.55 -9.06 5.29
C VAL A 29 -2.16 -8.08 6.29
N THR A 30 -3.10 -7.27 5.83
CA THR A 30 -3.74 -6.25 6.65
C THR A 30 -5.09 -5.86 6.07
N HIS A 31 -5.72 -4.83 6.63
CA HIS A 31 -7.05 -4.37 6.27
C HIS A 31 -7.02 -3.19 5.27
N VAL A 32 -8.23 -2.77 4.85
CA VAL A 32 -8.45 -1.68 3.89
C VAL A 32 -7.69 -0.40 4.24
N SER A 33 -7.84 0.11 5.47
CA SER A 33 -7.29 1.44 5.81
C SER A 33 -5.77 1.44 5.77
N PRO A 34 -5.06 0.46 6.36
CA PRO A 34 -3.60 0.38 6.21
C PRO A 34 -3.13 0.20 4.77
N ILE A 35 -3.82 -0.61 3.94
CA ILE A 35 -3.44 -0.76 2.52
C ILE A 35 -3.55 0.58 1.78
N LYS A 36 -4.65 1.31 1.97
CA LYS A 36 -4.85 2.62 1.35
C LYS A 36 -3.87 3.67 1.88
N SER A 37 -3.51 3.61 3.16
CA SER A 37 -2.46 4.46 3.73
C SER A 37 -1.08 4.17 3.13
N ALA A 38 -0.72 2.89 2.93
CA ALA A 38 0.53 2.51 2.26
C ALA A 38 0.54 2.92 0.78
N MET A 39 -0.61 2.82 0.10
CA MET A 39 -0.79 3.34 -1.25
C MET A 39 -0.57 4.86 -1.32
N ALA A 40 -1.19 5.63 -0.41
CA ALA A 40 -1.02 7.08 -0.34
C ALA A 40 0.44 7.48 -0.09
N TRP A 41 1.10 6.78 0.85
CA TRP A 41 2.55 6.92 1.10
C TRP A 41 3.37 6.67 -0.16
N ALA A 42 3.11 5.58 -0.87
CA ALA A 42 3.85 5.23 -2.08
C ALA A 42 3.65 6.21 -3.24
N LEU A 43 2.51 6.90 -3.29
CA LEU A 43 2.21 7.94 -4.27
C LEU A 43 2.72 9.32 -3.85
N GLY A 44 3.08 9.52 -2.58
CA GLY A 44 3.44 10.83 -2.04
C GLY A 44 2.27 11.82 -2.01
N VAL A 45 1.04 11.32 -1.79
CA VAL A 45 -0.20 12.14 -1.77
C VAL A 45 -0.90 12.06 -0.43
N ASP A 46 -1.84 12.98 -0.19
CA ASP A 46 -2.67 12.98 1.00
C ASP A 46 -3.52 11.70 1.14
N VAL A 47 -3.69 11.22 2.38
CA VAL A 47 -4.42 9.98 2.68
C VAL A 47 -5.91 10.05 2.28
N GLY A 48 -6.46 11.24 2.06
CA GLY A 48 -7.79 11.46 1.54
C GLY A 48 -8.06 10.79 0.19
N VAL A 49 -7.01 10.48 -0.61
CA VAL A 49 -7.14 9.66 -1.83
C VAL A 49 -7.81 8.30 -1.56
N GLY A 50 -7.67 7.78 -0.34
CA GLY A 50 -8.29 6.53 0.09
C GLY A 50 -9.83 6.55 0.05
N TRP A 51 -10.46 7.72 0.16
CA TRP A 51 -11.91 7.87 0.01
C TRP A 51 -12.40 7.70 -1.42
N LYS A 52 -11.53 7.95 -2.40
CA LYS A 52 -11.83 7.87 -3.84
C LYS A 52 -11.31 6.60 -4.49
N SER A 53 -10.72 5.70 -3.70
CA SER A 53 -10.11 4.46 -4.17
C SER A 53 -10.88 3.27 -3.63
N HIS A 54 -11.38 2.38 -4.49
CA HIS A 54 -12.00 1.12 -4.07
C HIS A 54 -10.93 0.05 -3.81
N LEU A 55 -11.16 -0.84 -2.86
CA LEU A 55 -10.27 -1.97 -2.59
C LEU A 55 -11.10 -3.21 -2.27
N ASP A 56 -10.97 -4.22 -3.12
CA ASP A 56 -11.67 -5.49 -3.03
C ASP A 56 -11.04 -6.42 -1.99
N THR A 57 -11.87 -7.31 -1.46
CA THR A 57 -11.40 -8.39 -0.57
C THR A 57 -10.50 -9.35 -1.36
N ALA A 58 -9.45 -9.84 -0.72
CA ALA A 58 -8.44 -10.72 -1.35
C ALA A 58 -7.74 -10.10 -2.57
N SER A 59 -7.75 -8.77 -2.69
CA SER A 59 -6.92 -8.06 -3.68
C SER A 59 -5.48 -7.92 -3.20
N ILE A 60 -4.58 -7.72 -4.16
CA ILE A 60 -3.16 -7.47 -3.96
C ILE A 60 -2.86 -6.00 -4.32
N THR A 61 -2.09 -5.34 -3.46
CA THR A 61 -1.48 -4.04 -3.76
C THR A 61 0.03 -4.21 -3.71
N ARG A 62 0.74 -3.75 -4.73
CA ARG A 62 2.19 -3.91 -4.87
C ARG A 62 2.87 -2.56 -4.87
N ILE A 63 3.81 -2.37 -3.95
CA ILE A 63 4.65 -1.18 -3.86
C ILE A 63 6.11 -1.62 -4.05
N GLY A 64 6.82 -0.97 -4.96
CA GLY A 64 8.26 -1.13 -5.10
C GLY A 64 8.99 -0.01 -4.37
N VAL A 65 10.13 -0.30 -3.76
CA VAL A 65 11.02 0.72 -3.18
C VAL A 65 12.22 0.87 -4.11
N THR A 66 12.47 2.09 -4.58
CA THR A 66 13.58 2.42 -5.49
C THR A 66 14.51 3.45 -4.83
N PRO A 67 15.70 3.71 -5.40
CA PRO A 67 16.55 4.81 -4.92
C PRO A 67 15.90 6.20 -4.95
N ARG A 68 14.83 6.38 -5.73
CA ARG A 68 14.06 7.65 -5.79
C ARG A 68 12.86 7.68 -4.83
N GLY A 69 12.68 6.62 -4.03
CA GLY A 69 11.54 6.46 -3.12
C GLY A 69 10.59 5.34 -3.54
N PRO A 70 9.47 5.19 -2.81
CA PRO A 70 8.45 4.19 -3.09
C PRO A 70 7.69 4.52 -4.37
N VAL A 71 7.18 3.46 -5.02
CA VAL A 71 6.40 3.54 -6.26
C VAL A 71 5.28 2.52 -6.18
N LEU A 72 4.04 2.97 -6.37
CA LEU A 72 2.88 2.08 -6.52
C LEU A 72 2.95 1.35 -7.87
N ARG A 73 3.01 0.02 -7.85
CA ARG A 73 3.15 -0.83 -9.05
C ARG A 73 1.83 -1.41 -9.51
N SER A 74 1.01 -1.87 -8.58
CA SER A 74 -0.39 -2.26 -8.81
C SER A 74 -1.20 -1.96 -7.56
N PHE A 75 -2.49 -1.69 -7.75
CA PHE A 75 -3.44 -1.42 -6.68
C PHE A 75 -4.74 -2.16 -6.99
N ASN A 76 -5.33 -2.76 -5.96
CA ASN A 76 -6.57 -3.51 -6.07
C ASN A 76 -6.55 -4.61 -7.16
N GLU A 77 -5.43 -5.33 -7.28
CA GLU A 77 -5.28 -6.40 -8.25
C GLU A 77 -5.96 -7.67 -7.71
N THR A 78 -7.05 -8.09 -8.36
CA THR A 78 -7.71 -9.37 -8.09
C THR A 78 -7.32 -10.39 -9.16
N ALA A 79 -7.44 -11.68 -8.83
CA ALA A 79 -7.32 -12.71 -9.86
C ALA A 79 -8.38 -12.42 -10.92
N ARG A 80 -7.95 -12.32 -12.19
CA ARG A 80 -8.91 -12.28 -13.30
C ARG A 80 -9.69 -13.59 -13.27
N GLU A 81 -11.00 -13.51 -13.18
CA GLU A 81 -11.84 -14.62 -13.63
C GLU A 81 -11.51 -14.84 -15.10
N SER A 82 -10.99 -16.02 -15.44
CA SER A 82 -10.91 -16.45 -16.82
C SER A 82 -12.35 -16.65 -17.30
N THR A 83 -12.96 -15.60 -17.85
CA THR A 83 -14.18 -15.78 -18.64
C THR A 83 -13.76 -16.58 -19.87
N GLY A 84 -14.15 -17.86 -19.88
CA GLY A 84 -14.00 -18.74 -21.03
C GLY A 84 -14.90 -18.33 -22.19
#